data_AF-A0ABD2LXS1-F1
#
_entry.id   AF-A0ABD2LXS1-F1
#
_cell.length_a   1.000
_cell.length_b   1.000
_cell.length_c   1.000
_cell.angle_alpha   90.00
_cell.angle_beta   90.00
_cell.angle_gamma   90.00
#
_symmetry.space_group_name_H-M   'P 1'
#
loop_
_entity.id
_entity.type
_entity.pdbx_description
1 polymer ?
#
loop_
_entity_poly.entity_id
_entity_poly.type
_entity_poly.pdbx_seq_one_letter_code
_entity_poly.pdbx_strand_id
1 'polypeptide(L)'
;MIGSALFKIRLPLLAHNEFTVQIVSSGILIVEEVVGIEQYNSQSKMCGSCEGLLYGPLQFPSHWRNLTFGTIVMDIEKVSEFAREKVGSRRFSKTVQIRGLSWNIVAKIEAKIGKTDEKLLGFYIKCAAPKEEKNWNCECSAATFRIVSRIFDVQNSTGRLFGKIFNHTADQAGFTDFISFAELLYPDSGFYNRDEDKVTLTVDFILKNAEMGQFSAPKTSDKTIFMEIEKVFEFFCEIIGSERKSETVHIKGLPWKIIAKINADNQEIEKTLGFYLFCVVPKETPIWSRKCSATFRIVSGDHRIWFEGRTFSNEKPIQGFDNFVRFSYLQMDGGGYDMEEDKVTLAIDIYVDDEKRERPDNSIFG
;
A
#
# COMPACT_ATOMS: atom_id res chain seq x y z
N MET A 1 -16.28 -36.60 20.47
CA MET A 1 -17.20 -36.42 19.33
C MET A 1 -18.27 -35.43 19.77
N ILE A 2 -18.11 -34.15 19.42
CA ILE A 2 -19.09 -33.10 19.71
C ILE A 2 -19.63 -32.65 18.35
N GLY A 3 -20.96 -32.66 18.22
CA GLY A 3 -21.69 -32.56 16.97
C GLY A 3 -21.71 -31.16 16.35
N SER A 4 -21.95 -31.15 15.04
CA SER A 4 -22.17 -29.98 14.20
C SER A 4 -23.35 -29.15 14.71
N ALA A 5 -23.04 -27.96 15.23
CA ALA A 5 -24.05 -26.94 15.51
C ALA A 5 -24.54 -26.36 14.17
N LEU A 6 -25.72 -26.79 13.72
CA LEU A 6 -26.43 -26.19 12.60
C LEU A 6 -27.06 -24.87 13.04
N PHE A 7 -26.54 -23.75 12.53
CA PHE A 7 -27.16 -22.44 12.71
C PHE A 7 -28.44 -22.37 11.88
N LYS A 8 -29.58 -22.13 12.54
CA LYS A 8 -30.85 -21.85 11.87
C LYS A 8 -30.95 -20.36 11.58
N ILE A 9 -30.23 -19.90 10.56
CA ILE A 9 -30.40 -18.54 10.02
C ILE A 9 -31.77 -18.51 9.32
N ARG A 10 -32.71 -17.73 9.87
CA ARG A 10 -33.99 -17.45 9.19
C ARG A 10 -33.78 -16.25 8.28
N LEU A 11 -33.50 -16.51 7.01
CA LEU A 11 -33.62 -15.49 5.98
C LEU A 11 -35.10 -15.25 5.66
N PRO A 12 -35.52 -14.02 5.30
CA PRO A 12 -36.84 -13.81 4.71
C PRO A 12 -37.00 -14.73 3.49
N LEU A 13 -38.21 -15.27 3.29
CA LEU A 13 -38.54 -16.16 2.17
C LEU A 13 -38.32 -15.42 0.84
N LEU A 14 -37.15 -15.60 0.25
CA LEU A 14 -36.83 -15.14 -1.11
C LEU A 14 -37.26 -16.22 -2.10
N ALA A 15 -37.74 -15.78 -3.27
CA ALA A 15 -38.03 -16.71 -4.36
C ALA A 15 -36.71 -17.34 -4.86
N HIS A 16 -36.75 -18.62 -5.24
CA HIS A 16 -35.55 -19.41 -5.59
C HIS A 16 -34.69 -18.75 -6.68
N ASN A 17 -35.29 -18.01 -7.60
CA ASN A 17 -34.63 -17.27 -8.67
C ASN A 17 -33.93 -15.98 -8.19
N GLU A 18 -34.37 -15.34 -7.10
CA GLU A 18 -33.67 -14.20 -6.49
C GLU A 18 -32.48 -14.67 -5.63
N PHE A 19 -32.62 -15.83 -4.98
CA PHE A 19 -31.61 -16.41 -4.12
C PHE A 19 -30.28 -16.69 -4.85
N THR A 20 -30.35 -17.19 -6.09
CA THR A 20 -29.16 -17.54 -6.88
C THR A 20 -28.41 -16.32 -7.45
N VAL A 21 -29.07 -15.16 -7.53
CA VAL A 21 -28.49 -13.93 -8.11
C VAL A 21 -27.81 -13.07 -7.04
N GLN A 22 -28.25 -13.15 -5.78
CA GLN A 22 -27.78 -12.26 -4.71
C GLN A 22 -26.74 -12.87 -3.76
N ILE A 23 -26.51 -14.19 -3.80
CA ILE A 23 -25.49 -14.82 -2.96
C ILE A 23 -24.16 -14.89 -3.70
N VAL A 24 -23.18 -14.12 -3.21
CA VAL A 24 -21.76 -14.37 -3.46
C VAL A 24 -21.44 -15.73 -2.83
N SER A 25 -20.89 -16.66 -3.60
CA SER A 25 -20.40 -17.94 -3.06
C SER A 25 -19.41 -17.66 -1.94
N SER A 26 -19.82 -17.88 -0.68
CA SER A 26 -18.92 -17.81 0.46
C SER A 26 -17.80 -18.82 0.23
N GLY A 27 -16.58 -18.32 0.07
CA GLY A 27 -15.38 -19.15 0.10
C GLY A 27 -15.26 -19.91 1.41
N ILE A 28 -14.37 -20.91 1.42
CA ILE A 28 -13.97 -21.61 2.63
C ILE A 28 -13.29 -20.59 3.54
N LEU A 29 -13.84 -20.36 4.74
CA LEU A 29 -13.24 -19.48 5.74
C LEU A 29 -11.80 -19.91 6.02
N ILE A 30 -10.87 -18.96 6.00
CA ILE A 30 -9.47 -19.25 6.35
C ILE A 30 -9.36 -19.48 7.87
N VAL A 31 -8.30 -20.18 8.28
CA VAL A 31 -8.11 -20.60 9.68
C VAL A 31 -8.17 -19.41 10.65
N GLU A 32 -7.67 -18.23 10.26
CA GLU A 32 -7.77 -17.03 11.11
C GLU A 32 -9.22 -16.54 11.31
N GLU A 33 -10.07 -16.64 10.29
CA GLU A 33 -11.49 -16.24 10.38
C GLU A 33 -12.26 -17.22 11.26
N VAL A 34 -11.97 -18.52 11.12
CA VAL A 34 -12.53 -19.57 11.99
C VAL A 34 -12.12 -19.34 13.44
N VAL A 35 -10.85 -19.04 13.71
CA VAL A 35 -10.35 -18.73 15.06
C VAL A 35 -10.99 -17.46 15.62
N GLY A 36 -11.19 -16.42 14.80
CA GLY A 36 -11.89 -15.20 15.21
C GLY A 36 -13.35 -15.44 15.62
N ILE A 37 -14.06 -16.29 14.85
CA ILE A 37 -15.44 -16.70 15.16
C ILE A 37 -15.48 -17.56 16.43
N GLU A 38 -14.52 -18.47 16.63
CA GLU A 38 -14.41 -19.29 17.83
C GLU A 38 -14.09 -18.47 19.09
N GLN A 39 -13.22 -17.45 18.98
CA GLN A 39 -12.91 -16.51 20.06
C GLN A 39 -14.11 -15.65 20.47
N TYR A 40 -14.88 -15.16 19.50
CA TYR A 40 -16.12 -14.42 19.77
C TYR A 40 -17.15 -15.27 20.53
N ASN A 41 -17.32 -16.53 20.14
CA ASN A 41 -18.29 -17.44 20.76
C ASN A 41 -17.85 -18.02 22.11
N SER A 42 -16.55 -18.14 22.35
CA SER A 42 -16.03 -18.58 23.66
C SER A 42 -16.16 -17.49 24.73
N GLN A 43 -16.15 -16.21 24.33
CA GLN A 43 -16.35 -15.08 25.25
C GLN A 43 -17.84 -14.81 25.56
N SER A 44 -18.79 -15.18 24.69
CA SER A 44 -20.22 -14.99 24.97
C SER A 44 -20.81 -15.99 25.99
N LYS A 45 -20.08 -17.05 26.34
CA LYS A 45 -20.51 -18.06 27.34
C LYS A 45 -20.04 -17.80 28.77
N MET A 46 -19.38 -16.67 29.04
CA MET A 46 -18.80 -16.33 30.35
C MET A 46 -19.10 -14.88 30.79
N CYS A 47 -20.36 -14.46 30.85
CA CYS A 47 -20.84 -13.56 31.91
C CYS A 47 -22.37 -13.47 31.86
N GLY A 48 -23.07 -14.12 32.82
CA GLY A 48 -24.51 -13.98 33.02
C GLY A 48 -24.92 -12.78 33.88
N SER A 49 -24.03 -11.82 34.15
CA SER A 49 -24.35 -10.66 35.02
C SER A 49 -23.39 -9.49 34.82
N CYS A 50 -23.37 -8.93 33.62
CA CYS A 50 -22.57 -7.74 33.32
C CYS A 50 -23.36 -6.79 32.40
N GLU A 51 -24.50 -6.26 32.86
CA GLU A 51 -25.10 -5.08 32.24
C GLU A 51 -24.22 -3.86 32.59
N GLY A 52 -23.62 -3.21 31.59
CA GLY A 52 -23.13 -1.84 31.74
C GLY A 52 -21.67 -1.51 31.40
N LEU A 53 -20.93 -2.34 30.65
CA LEU A 53 -19.63 -1.90 30.08
C LEU A 53 -19.64 -1.99 28.55
N LEU A 54 -19.56 -0.81 27.93
CA LEU A 54 -19.44 -0.57 26.50
C LEU A 54 -18.35 -1.45 25.86
N TYR A 55 -18.78 -2.29 24.92
CA TYR A 55 -17.93 -3.15 24.10
C TYR A 55 -16.95 -2.32 23.25
N GLY A 56 -15.66 -2.48 23.49
CA GLY A 56 -14.62 -2.03 22.55
C GLY A 56 -14.54 -2.98 21.34
N PRO A 57 -14.23 -2.48 20.13
CA PRO A 57 -14.15 -3.34 18.95
C PRO A 57 -12.97 -4.32 19.05
N LEU A 58 -13.20 -5.53 18.54
CA LEU A 58 -12.24 -6.63 18.35
C LEU A 58 -10.84 -6.12 17.97
N GLN A 59 -9.85 -6.38 18.82
CA GLN A 59 -8.45 -6.06 18.53
C GLN A 59 -7.75 -7.26 17.90
N PHE A 60 -7.61 -7.22 16.57
CA PHE A 60 -6.70 -8.11 15.85
C PHE A 60 -5.28 -7.51 15.84
N PRO A 61 -4.21 -8.30 15.99
CA PRO A 61 -2.85 -7.82 15.82
C PRO A 61 -2.51 -7.73 14.33
N SER A 62 -2.54 -6.53 13.73
CA SER A 62 -2.14 -6.31 12.34
C SER A 62 -1.25 -5.05 12.18
N HIS A 63 -0.07 -5.25 11.58
CA HIS A 63 1.03 -4.28 11.42
C HIS A 63 0.76 -3.18 10.36
N TRP A 64 -0.41 -3.13 9.71
CA TRP A 64 -0.77 -2.10 8.72
C TRP A 64 -0.85 -0.66 9.26
N ARG A 65 -0.42 -0.40 10.50
CA ARG A 65 -0.53 0.91 11.14
C ARG A 65 0.43 1.97 10.60
N ASN A 66 1.54 1.60 9.93
CA ASN A 66 2.61 2.57 9.60
C ASN A 66 2.66 3.07 8.15
N LEU A 67 1.96 2.43 7.21
CA LEU A 67 1.73 2.97 5.88
C LEU A 67 0.24 3.12 5.67
N THR A 68 -0.19 4.32 5.27
CA THR A 68 -1.60 4.55 4.93
C THR A 68 -1.69 4.86 3.45
N PHE A 69 -2.44 4.00 2.77
CA PHE A 69 -2.82 4.18 1.39
C PHE A 69 -4.03 5.12 1.34
N GLY A 70 -3.96 6.08 0.44
CA GLY A 70 -5.05 7.00 0.16
C GLY A 70 -5.34 7.04 -1.32
N THR A 71 -6.63 7.02 -1.66
CA THR A 71 -7.09 7.31 -3.02
C THR A 71 -8.04 8.50 -2.93
N ILE A 72 -7.77 9.53 -3.73
CA ILE A 72 -8.69 10.66 -3.89
C ILE A 72 -9.13 10.70 -5.35
N VAL A 73 -10.42 10.91 -5.54
CA VAL A 73 -11.03 11.04 -6.87
C VAL A 73 -11.64 12.43 -6.97
N MET A 74 -11.45 13.07 -8.12
CA MET A 74 -12.04 14.36 -8.44
C MET A 74 -12.68 14.31 -9.82
N ASP A 75 -13.94 14.69 -9.86
CA ASP A 75 -14.63 14.96 -11.11
C ASP A 75 -14.60 16.45 -11.40
N ILE A 76 -14.03 16.85 -12.53
CA ILE A 76 -14.12 18.22 -13.05
C ILE A 76 -15.36 18.29 -13.93
N GLU A 77 -16.48 18.71 -13.36
CA GLU A 77 -17.71 19.01 -14.10
C GLU A 77 -17.57 20.27 -14.94
N LYS A 78 -18.25 20.37 -16.07
CA LYS A 78 -18.15 21.51 -16.99
C LYS A 78 -16.70 21.85 -17.37
N VAL A 79 -15.91 20.83 -17.71
CA VAL A 79 -14.48 20.99 -17.97
C VAL A 79 -14.22 21.88 -19.19
N SER A 80 -15.13 21.92 -20.16
CA SER A 80 -15.07 22.82 -21.31
C SER A 80 -15.20 24.29 -20.93
N GLU A 81 -15.98 24.61 -19.88
CA GLU A 81 -16.06 25.95 -19.29
C GLU A 81 -14.78 26.24 -18.49
N PHE A 82 -14.32 25.27 -17.69
CA PHE A 82 -13.10 25.39 -16.90
C PHE A 82 -11.90 25.77 -17.78
N ALA A 83 -11.68 25.08 -18.90
CA ALA A 83 -10.58 25.34 -19.83
C ALA A 83 -10.55 26.79 -20.37
N ARG A 84 -11.70 27.48 -20.38
CA ARG A 84 -11.84 28.87 -20.84
C ARG A 84 -11.59 29.90 -19.74
N GLU A 85 -11.60 29.50 -18.47
CA GLU A 85 -11.29 30.39 -17.35
C GLU A 85 -9.85 30.95 -17.41
N LYS A 86 -9.57 31.99 -16.63
CA LYS A 86 -8.26 32.65 -16.60
C LYS A 86 -7.16 31.73 -16.05
N VAL A 87 -5.94 31.91 -16.54
CA VAL A 87 -4.75 31.26 -15.94
C VAL A 87 -4.70 31.55 -14.44
N GLY A 88 -4.38 30.53 -13.65
CA GLY A 88 -4.37 30.57 -12.20
C GLY A 88 -5.70 30.18 -11.53
N SER A 89 -6.78 30.00 -12.29
CA SER A 89 -8.05 29.46 -11.77
C SER A 89 -7.86 28.02 -11.30
N ARG A 90 -8.58 27.64 -10.25
CA ARG A 90 -8.35 26.37 -9.54
C ARG A 90 -9.68 25.75 -9.13
N ARG A 91 -9.73 24.43 -9.15
CA ARG A 91 -10.82 23.62 -8.60
C ARG A 91 -10.24 22.58 -7.64
N PHE A 92 -11.00 22.26 -6.61
CA PHE A 92 -10.59 21.37 -5.54
C PHE A 92 -11.53 20.18 -5.48
N SER A 93 -10.99 19.00 -5.19
CA SER A 93 -11.82 17.86 -4.84
C SER A 93 -12.49 18.04 -3.48
N LYS A 94 -13.42 17.14 -3.16
CA LYS A 94 -13.80 16.92 -1.76
C LYS A 94 -12.55 16.61 -0.94
N THR A 95 -12.53 17.13 0.27
CA THR A 95 -11.45 16.88 1.21
C THR A 95 -11.63 15.50 1.84
N VAL A 96 -10.57 14.70 1.83
CA VAL A 96 -10.53 13.37 2.45
C VAL A 96 -9.60 13.44 3.66
N GLN A 97 -10.04 12.92 4.80
CA GLN A 97 -9.23 12.85 6.00
C GLN A 97 -8.42 11.55 6.00
N ILE A 98 -7.10 11.67 5.95
CA ILE A 98 -6.19 10.52 5.97
C ILE A 98 -5.14 10.81 7.04
N ARG A 99 -5.11 9.96 8.08
CA ARG A 99 -4.28 10.13 9.28
C ARG A 99 -4.46 11.48 9.99
N GLY A 100 -5.68 11.99 10.04
CA GLY A 100 -5.98 13.27 10.70
C GLY A 100 -5.52 14.51 9.93
N LEU A 101 -4.94 14.32 8.74
CA LEU A 101 -4.63 15.41 7.81
C LEU A 101 -5.66 15.43 6.69
N SER A 102 -6.01 16.64 6.26
CA SER A 102 -6.96 16.86 5.17
C SER A 102 -6.24 16.89 3.84
N TRP A 103 -6.67 16.05 2.91
CA TRP A 103 -6.10 15.94 1.58
C TRP A 103 -7.13 16.28 0.51
N ASN A 104 -6.71 16.96 -0.55
CA ASN A 104 -7.53 17.16 -1.74
C ASN A 104 -6.67 17.22 -3.01
N ILE A 105 -7.30 16.92 -4.14
CA ILE A 105 -6.77 17.19 -5.46
C ILE A 105 -6.99 18.67 -5.78
N VAL A 106 -6.00 19.29 -6.42
CA VAL A 106 -6.08 20.63 -7.00
C VAL A 106 -5.87 20.52 -8.50
N ALA A 107 -6.90 20.87 -9.26
CA ALA A 107 -6.82 21.11 -10.70
C ALA A 107 -6.62 22.61 -10.92
N LYS A 108 -5.55 23.02 -11.60
CA LYS A 108 -5.22 24.43 -11.83
C LYS A 108 -4.97 24.68 -13.31
N ILE A 109 -5.40 25.85 -13.80
CA ILE A 109 -5.07 26.29 -15.16
C ILE A 109 -3.71 26.94 -15.13
N GLU A 110 -2.75 26.35 -15.84
CA GLU A 110 -1.39 26.85 -15.96
C GLU A 110 -1.16 27.37 -17.38
N ALA A 111 -0.29 28.38 -17.51
CA ALA A 111 0.19 28.82 -18.80
C ALA A 111 1.40 28.01 -19.21
N LYS A 112 1.48 27.61 -20.48
CA LYS A 112 2.68 26.99 -21.00
C LYS A 112 3.83 28.00 -21.06
N ILE A 113 4.99 27.62 -20.55
CA ILE A 113 6.18 28.47 -20.59
C ILE A 113 6.53 28.76 -22.05
N GLY A 114 6.71 30.04 -22.38
CA GLY A 114 7.09 30.50 -23.73
C GLY A 114 5.94 30.60 -24.74
N LYS A 115 4.70 30.26 -24.38
CA LYS A 115 3.51 30.44 -25.23
C LYS A 115 2.37 31.06 -24.42
N THR A 116 2.04 32.31 -24.70
CA THR A 116 1.10 33.10 -23.87
C THR A 116 -0.34 32.59 -23.90
N ASP A 117 -0.74 31.86 -24.95
CA ASP A 117 -2.15 31.49 -25.15
C ASP A 117 -2.44 29.99 -24.92
N GLU A 118 -1.41 29.15 -24.79
CA GLU A 118 -1.59 27.72 -24.59
C GLU A 118 -1.81 27.40 -23.10
N LYS A 119 -3.01 26.91 -22.76
CA LYS A 119 -3.40 26.56 -21.40
C LYS A 119 -3.22 25.07 -21.14
N LEU A 120 -2.67 24.76 -19.97
CA LEU A 120 -2.40 23.42 -19.50
C LEU A 120 -3.20 23.14 -18.22
N LEU A 121 -3.57 21.88 -18.02
CA LEU A 121 -4.07 21.40 -16.75
C LEU A 121 -2.87 21.08 -15.85
N GLY A 122 -2.69 21.90 -14.81
CA GLY A 122 -1.86 21.56 -13.66
C GLY A 122 -2.65 20.65 -12.70
N PHE A 123 -2.01 19.59 -12.24
CA PHE A 123 -2.63 18.55 -11.42
C PHE A 123 -1.77 18.27 -10.19
N TYR A 124 -2.32 18.60 -9.01
CA TYR A 124 -1.61 18.55 -7.73
C TYR A 124 -2.41 17.81 -6.67
N ILE A 125 -1.70 17.24 -5.71
CA ILE A 125 -2.26 16.84 -4.42
C ILE A 125 -1.84 17.89 -3.39
N LYS A 126 -2.77 18.24 -2.52
CA LYS A 126 -2.54 19.20 -1.44
C LYS A 126 -2.85 18.56 -0.10
N CYS A 127 -1.95 18.77 0.85
CA CYS A 127 -2.14 18.47 2.27
C CYS A 127 -2.47 19.77 3.00
N ALA A 128 -3.73 19.91 3.43
CA ALA A 128 -4.22 21.05 4.18
C ALA A 128 -4.25 20.73 5.67
N ALA A 129 -3.13 20.88 6.37
CA ALA A 129 -3.14 20.83 7.83
C ALA A 129 -3.89 22.04 8.44
N PRO A 130 -4.36 21.95 9.69
CA PRO A 130 -4.95 23.08 10.40
C PRO A 130 -3.99 24.28 10.42
N LYS A 131 -4.50 25.48 10.09
CA LYS A 131 -3.69 26.72 9.95
C LYS A 131 -2.90 27.11 11.20
N GLU A 132 -3.31 26.61 12.37
CA GLU A 132 -2.73 26.92 13.67
C GLU A 132 -1.43 26.12 13.93
N GLU A 133 -1.22 25.02 13.21
CA GLU A 133 -0.02 24.20 13.32
C GLU A 133 1.00 24.58 12.25
N LYS A 134 2.14 25.15 12.65
CA LYS A 134 3.26 25.46 11.74
C LYS A 134 4.32 24.34 11.66
N ASN A 135 4.28 23.40 12.60
CA ASN A 135 5.33 22.38 12.78
C ASN A 135 4.93 20.99 12.27
N TRP A 136 3.85 20.87 11.50
CA TRP A 136 3.49 19.61 10.87
C TRP A 136 4.40 19.31 9.68
N ASN A 137 4.66 18.04 9.47
CA ASN A 137 5.17 17.53 8.22
C ASN A 137 4.48 16.20 7.91
N CYS A 138 4.39 15.87 6.63
CA CYS A 138 3.92 14.56 6.20
C CYS A 138 4.76 14.08 5.02
N GLU A 139 5.40 12.92 5.18
CA GLU A 139 6.15 12.29 4.10
C GLU A 139 5.22 11.43 3.25
N CYS A 140 4.98 11.87 2.01
CA CYS A 140 4.38 11.07 0.96
C CYS A 140 5.48 10.30 0.22
N SER A 141 5.53 8.99 0.44
CA SER A 141 6.52 8.11 -0.18
C SER A 141 6.36 8.07 -1.69
N ALA A 142 5.13 7.96 -2.17
CA ALA A 142 4.79 7.91 -3.58
C ALA A 142 3.38 8.46 -3.81
N ALA A 143 3.17 9.15 -4.93
CA ALA A 143 1.86 9.56 -5.42
C ALA A 143 1.78 9.35 -6.93
N THR A 144 0.72 8.67 -7.38
CA THR A 144 0.42 8.42 -8.79
C THR A 144 -0.83 9.19 -9.17
N PHE A 145 -0.67 10.13 -10.09
CA PHE A 145 -1.70 10.97 -10.66
C PHE A 145 -2.20 10.32 -11.94
N ARG A 146 -3.52 10.20 -12.11
CA ARG A 146 -4.11 9.65 -13.33
C ARG A 146 -5.30 10.48 -13.81
N ILE A 147 -5.42 10.59 -15.12
CA ILE A 147 -6.67 10.95 -15.79
C ILE A 147 -7.31 9.65 -16.24
N VAL A 148 -8.51 9.37 -15.74
CA VAL A 148 -9.19 8.10 -16.01
C VAL A 148 -9.74 8.13 -17.43
N SER A 149 -9.20 7.26 -18.28
CA SER A 149 -9.76 6.95 -19.59
C SER A 149 -11.03 6.12 -19.42
N ARG A 150 -12.05 6.42 -20.23
CA ARG A 150 -13.28 5.63 -20.32
C ARG A 150 -13.28 4.67 -21.52
N ILE A 151 -12.28 4.75 -22.39
CA ILE A 151 -12.08 3.81 -23.49
C ILE A 151 -11.17 2.69 -22.97
N PHE A 152 -11.67 1.45 -22.99
CA PHE A 152 -11.00 0.27 -22.43
C PHE A 152 -9.57 0.06 -22.98
N ASP A 153 -9.32 0.46 -24.23
CA ASP A 153 -8.02 0.31 -24.91
C ASP A 153 -7.12 1.56 -24.85
N VAL A 154 -7.58 2.67 -24.25
CA VAL A 154 -6.75 3.89 -24.11
C VAL A 154 -6.17 3.94 -22.70
N GLN A 155 -4.83 3.91 -22.62
CA GLN A 155 -4.10 4.03 -21.36
C GLN A 155 -4.40 5.37 -20.67
N ASN A 156 -4.54 5.32 -19.34
CA ASN A 156 -4.65 6.52 -18.51
C ASN A 156 -3.42 7.41 -18.71
N SER A 157 -3.62 8.73 -18.84
CA SER A 157 -2.49 9.66 -18.73
C SER A 157 -2.02 9.70 -17.28
N THR A 158 -0.74 9.39 -17.04
CA THR A 158 -0.20 9.23 -15.69
C THR A 158 1.02 10.10 -15.43
N GLY A 159 1.13 10.62 -14.20
CA GLY A 159 2.31 11.31 -13.69
C GLY A 159 2.62 10.85 -12.27
N ARG A 160 3.90 10.83 -11.90
CA ARG A 160 4.36 10.25 -10.62
C ARG A 160 5.27 11.18 -9.81
N LEU A 161 5.01 11.26 -8.51
CA LEU A 161 5.88 11.95 -7.55
C LEU A 161 6.36 10.98 -6.49
N PHE A 162 7.62 11.16 -6.07
CA PHE A 162 8.25 10.34 -5.03
C PHE A 162 8.88 11.21 -3.95
N GLY A 163 8.89 10.69 -2.72
CA GLY A 163 9.62 11.28 -1.58
C GLY A 163 9.25 12.72 -1.29
N LYS A 164 7.97 13.10 -1.41
CA LYS A 164 7.52 14.47 -1.17
C LYS A 164 7.17 14.68 0.29
N ILE A 165 7.81 15.66 0.90
CA ILE A 165 7.50 16.09 2.26
C ILE A 165 6.57 17.31 2.16
N PHE A 166 5.35 17.15 2.65
CA PHE A 166 4.38 18.22 2.78
C PHE A 166 4.58 18.94 4.10
N ASN A 167 4.54 20.27 4.08
CA ASN A 167 4.63 21.12 5.27
C ASN A 167 3.99 22.49 5.00
N HIS A 168 4.05 23.42 5.95
CA HIS A 168 3.43 24.75 5.83
C HIS A 168 3.98 25.62 4.67
N THR A 169 5.19 25.36 4.16
CA THR A 169 5.79 26.06 3.01
C THR A 169 5.60 25.33 1.68
N ALA A 170 5.41 24.02 1.73
CA ALA A 170 5.23 23.14 0.58
C ALA A 170 4.01 22.25 0.80
N ASP A 171 2.82 22.86 0.82
CA ASP A 171 1.57 22.18 1.15
C ASP A 171 0.94 21.47 -0.06
N GLN A 172 1.49 21.67 -1.26
CA GLN A 172 1.04 21.06 -2.51
C GLN A 172 2.22 20.53 -3.34
N ALA A 173 2.00 19.41 -4.03
CA ALA A 173 2.94 18.85 -4.97
C ALA A 173 2.20 18.24 -6.15
N GLY A 174 2.75 18.38 -7.36
CA GLY A 174 2.06 18.01 -8.59
C GLY A 174 2.85 18.36 -9.83
N PHE A 175 2.14 18.42 -10.95
CA PHE A 175 2.66 18.77 -12.26
C PHE A 175 1.99 20.06 -12.73
N THR A 176 2.80 21.01 -13.19
CA THR A 176 2.34 22.27 -13.78
C THR A 176 1.77 22.08 -15.19
N ASP A 177 2.24 21.06 -15.90
CA ASP A 177 2.05 20.84 -17.32
C ASP A 177 1.61 19.40 -17.58
N PHE A 178 0.64 18.90 -16.79
CA PHE A 178 0.23 17.50 -16.84
C PHE A 178 -0.34 17.10 -18.21
N ILE A 179 -1.25 17.91 -18.75
CA ILE A 179 -1.83 17.72 -20.09
C ILE A 179 -2.31 19.06 -20.64
N SER A 180 -2.30 19.25 -21.96
CA SER A 180 -2.91 20.43 -22.58
C SER A 180 -4.44 20.33 -22.57
N PHE A 181 -5.16 21.46 -22.43
CA PHE A 181 -6.62 21.42 -22.54
C PHE A 181 -7.10 21.05 -23.95
N ALA A 182 -6.30 21.32 -24.99
CA ALA A 182 -6.60 20.92 -26.36
C ALA A 182 -6.61 19.40 -26.51
N GLU A 183 -5.62 18.72 -25.92
CA GLU A 183 -5.52 17.27 -25.91
C GLU A 183 -6.56 16.63 -24.98
N LEU A 184 -6.73 17.19 -23.78
CA LEU A 184 -7.69 16.69 -22.79
C LEU A 184 -9.14 16.69 -23.32
N LEU A 185 -9.52 17.74 -24.06
CA LEU A 185 -10.86 17.89 -24.62
C LEU A 185 -10.99 17.32 -26.03
N TYR A 186 -9.93 16.70 -26.55
CA TYR A 186 -9.98 16.08 -27.87
C TYR A 186 -11.01 14.93 -27.85
N PRO A 187 -11.95 14.87 -28.81
CA PRO A 187 -13.06 13.91 -28.76
C PRO A 187 -12.62 12.44 -28.65
N ASP A 188 -11.50 12.08 -29.27
CA ASP A 188 -11.01 10.71 -29.28
C ASP A 188 -9.92 10.45 -28.22
N SER A 189 -9.68 11.40 -27.30
CA SER A 189 -8.68 11.24 -26.24
C SER A 189 -9.03 10.15 -25.23
N GLY A 190 -10.31 9.78 -25.14
CA GLY A 190 -10.82 8.84 -24.13
C GLY A 190 -10.91 9.40 -22.70
N PHE A 191 -10.36 10.58 -22.44
CA PHE A 191 -10.31 11.21 -21.11
C PHE A 191 -11.53 12.09 -20.81
N TYR A 192 -12.13 12.69 -21.84
CA TYR A 192 -13.24 13.64 -21.71
C TYR A 192 -14.58 12.98 -22.02
N ASN A 193 -15.49 12.97 -21.04
CA ASN A 193 -16.88 12.65 -21.30
C ASN A 193 -17.60 13.88 -21.85
N ARG A 194 -17.86 13.88 -23.15
CA ARG A 194 -18.58 14.97 -23.83
C ARG A 194 -20.03 15.11 -23.38
N ASP A 195 -20.73 14.02 -23.10
CA ASP A 195 -22.15 14.06 -22.75
C ASP A 195 -22.38 14.68 -21.36
N GLU A 196 -21.44 14.44 -20.43
CA GLU A 196 -21.46 15.00 -19.07
C GLU A 196 -20.62 16.28 -18.92
N ASP A 197 -19.92 16.70 -19.99
CA ASP A 197 -18.85 17.71 -19.96
C ASP A 197 -17.89 17.51 -18.76
N LYS A 198 -17.30 16.32 -18.63
CA LYS A 198 -16.63 15.87 -17.40
C LYS A 198 -15.32 15.14 -17.64
N VAL A 199 -14.33 15.39 -16.77
CA VAL A 199 -13.06 14.64 -16.68
C VAL A 199 -12.89 14.11 -15.26
N THR A 200 -12.43 12.86 -15.13
CA THR A 200 -12.18 12.23 -13.82
C THR A 200 -10.68 12.11 -13.56
N LEU A 201 -10.23 12.69 -12.45
CA LEU A 201 -8.87 12.66 -11.96
C LEU A 201 -8.78 11.74 -10.74
N THR A 202 -7.71 10.96 -10.64
CA THR A 202 -7.42 10.15 -9.45
C THR A 202 -5.99 10.35 -8.98
N VAL A 203 -5.80 10.34 -7.67
CA VAL A 203 -4.47 10.29 -7.05
C VAL A 203 -4.45 9.16 -6.05
N ASP A 204 -3.59 8.18 -6.29
CA ASP A 204 -3.25 7.14 -5.33
C ASP A 204 -1.93 7.51 -4.67
N PHE A 205 -1.87 7.50 -3.34
CA PHE A 205 -0.66 7.89 -2.63
C PHE A 205 -0.43 7.07 -1.36
N ILE A 206 0.84 7.02 -0.98
CA ILE A 206 1.33 6.23 0.14
C ILE A 206 2.00 7.20 1.13
N LEU A 207 1.41 7.32 2.31
CA LEU A 207 1.98 8.13 3.39
C LEU A 207 2.86 7.26 4.29
N LYS A 208 4.08 7.73 4.56
CA LYS A 208 4.90 7.29 5.68
C LYS A 208 4.46 8.04 6.95
N ASN A 209 4.79 7.49 8.11
CA ASN A 209 4.41 8.04 9.41
C ASN A 209 4.56 9.58 9.47
N ALA A 210 3.47 10.28 9.79
CA ALA A 210 3.54 11.60 10.38
C ALA A 210 3.80 11.39 11.86
N GLU A 211 5.06 11.20 12.23
CA GLU A 211 5.48 11.26 13.64
C GLU A 211 5.92 12.69 13.95
N MET A 212 5.32 13.30 14.97
CA MET A 212 5.97 14.39 15.68
C MET A 212 7.19 13.80 16.39
N GLY A 213 8.36 13.79 15.74
CA GLY A 213 9.59 13.29 16.35
C GLY A 213 10.77 13.24 15.36
N GLN A 214 11.93 13.71 15.82
CA GLN A 214 13.18 13.79 15.05
C GLN A 214 13.64 12.42 14.53
N PHE A 215 13.85 12.29 13.22
CA PHE A 215 14.58 11.17 12.63
C PHE A 215 16.09 11.35 12.82
N SER A 216 16.75 10.36 13.44
CA SER A 216 18.20 10.19 13.37
C SER A 216 18.61 9.50 12.06
N ALA A 217 19.76 9.88 11.50
CA ALA A 217 20.30 9.38 10.24
C ALA A 217 20.28 7.84 10.09
N PRO A 218 20.12 7.29 8.87
CA PRO A 218 20.06 5.85 8.65
C PRO A 218 21.39 5.19 9.03
N LYS A 219 21.31 4.12 9.84
CA LYS A 219 22.44 3.20 10.08
C LYS A 219 22.86 2.57 8.76
N THR A 220 24.14 2.22 8.61
CA THR A 220 24.63 1.38 7.49
C THR A 220 24.21 -0.07 7.71
N SER A 221 23.70 -0.75 6.66
CA SER A 221 23.23 -2.15 6.73
C SER A 221 24.36 -3.12 7.03
N ASP A 222 24.06 -4.20 7.76
CA ASP A 222 25.02 -5.30 7.99
C ASP A 222 25.31 -6.06 6.69
N LYS A 223 24.26 -6.31 5.87
CA LYS A 223 24.39 -6.98 4.57
C LYS A 223 23.16 -6.78 3.70
N THR A 224 23.34 -6.84 2.38
CA THR A 224 22.25 -6.91 1.40
C THR A 224 22.15 -8.32 0.82
N ILE A 225 20.92 -8.85 0.73
CA ILE A 225 20.59 -10.07 0.00
C ILE A 225 19.91 -9.67 -1.31
N PHE A 226 20.25 -10.37 -2.40
CA PHE A 226 19.61 -10.18 -3.70
C PHE A 226 18.89 -11.45 -4.14
N MET A 227 17.83 -11.29 -4.92
CA MET A 227 17.12 -12.36 -5.59
C MET A 227 16.69 -11.88 -6.96
N GLU A 228 16.94 -12.71 -7.97
CA GLU A 228 16.47 -12.48 -9.32
C GLU A 228 15.31 -13.42 -9.62
N ILE A 229 14.22 -12.87 -10.14
CA ILE A 229 13.09 -13.63 -10.66
C ILE A 229 13.18 -13.51 -12.17
N GLU A 230 13.63 -14.57 -12.83
CA GLU A 230 13.60 -14.70 -14.29
C GLU A 230 12.25 -15.24 -14.74
N LYS A 231 11.86 -14.98 -15.98
CA LYS A 231 10.56 -15.39 -16.54
C LYS A 231 9.41 -14.91 -15.67
N VAL A 232 9.41 -13.63 -15.34
CA VAL A 232 8.44 -12.99 -14.46
C VAL A 232 7.03 -13.15 -15.02
N PHE A 233 6.84 -13.03 -16.34
CA PHE A 233 5.54 -13.26 -16.93
C PHE A 233 5.02 -14.69 -16.67
N GLU A 234 5.86 -15.70 -16.91
CA GLU A 234 5.53 -17.10 -16.61
C GLU A 234 5.23 -17.29 -15.12
N PHE A 235 6.06 -16.69 -14.25
CA PHE A 235 5.84 -16.71 -12.81
C PHE A 235 4.45 -16.18 -12.48
N PHE A 236 4.07 -14.98 -12.93
CA PHE A 236 2.76 -14.40 -12.66
C PHE A 236 1.57 -15.13 -13.31
N CYS A 237 1.81 -15.98 -14.30
CA CYS A 237 0.81 -16.91 -14.82
C CYS A 237 0.57 -18.12 -13.91
N GLU A 238 1.50 -18.44 -13.00
CA GLU A 238 1.35 -19.55 -12.05
C GLU A 238 0.18 -19.36 -11.08
N ILE A 239 -0.18 -20.44 -10.38
CA ILE A 239 -1.28 -20.43 -9.40
C ILE A 239 -0.95 -19.53 -8.20
N ILE A 240 -1.97 -18.89 -7.64
CA ILE A 240 -1.83 -18.14 -6.39
C ILE A 240 -1.28 -19.10 -5.31
N GLY A 241 -0.28 -18.62 -4.57
CA GLY A 241 0.46 -19.41 -3.60
C GLY A 241 1.82 -19.90 -4.08
N SER A 242 2.10 -19.89 -5.40
CA SER A 242 3.42 -20.19 -5.95
C SER A 242 4.50 -19.30 -5.32
N GLU A 243 5.64 -19.89 -4.98
CA GLU A 243 6.76 -19.19 -4.35
C GLU A 243 8.11 -19.54 -4.97
N ARG A 244 9.02 -18.57 -4.96
CA ARG A 244 10.44 -18.71 -5.31
C ARG A 244 11.30 -18.26 -4.13
N LYS A 245 12.46 -18.88 -3.97
CA LYS A 245 13.37 -18.63 -2.84
C LYS A 245 14.77 -18.29 -3.34
N SER A 246 15.43 -17.34 -2.71
CA SER A 246 16.83 -17.06 -2.99
C SER A 246 17.76 -18.13 -2.41
N GLU A 247 19.04 -18.01 -2.78
CA GLU A 247 20.12 -18.68 -2.06
C GLU A 247 20.17 -18.25 -0.60
N THR A 248 20.74 -19.12 0.24
CA THR A 248 20.93 -18.85 1.67
C THR A 248 22.12 -17.92 1.88
N VAL A 249 21.91 -16.80 2.56
CA VAL A 249 22.99 -15.88 2.96
C VAL A 249 23.13 -15.88 4.47
N HIS A 250 24.35 -16.08 4.97
CA HIS A 250 24.62 -16.02 6.40
C HIS A 250 24.93 -14.57 6.83
N ILE A 251 24.21 -14.09 7.84
CA ILE A 251 24.37 -12.75 8.44
C ILE A 251 24.40 -12.92 9.95
N LYS A 252 25.50 -12.49 10.57
CA LYS A 252 25.73 -12.60 12.03
C LYS A 252 25.49 -14.03 12.56
N GLY A 253 25.89 -15.03 11.78
CA GLY A 253 25.78 -16.46 12.11
C GLY A 253 24.42 -17.11 11.83
N LEU A 254 23.41 -16.35 11.38
CA LEU A 254 22.09 -16.87 11.04
C LEU A 254 21.91 -16.98 9.52
N PRO A 255 21.26 -18.05 9.02
CA PRO A 255 20.96 -18.22 7.59
C PRO A 255 19.66 -17.48 7.20
N TRP A 256 19.72 -16.70 6.13
CA TRP A 256 18.61 -15.88 5.64
C TRP A 256 18.33 -16.15 4.16
N LYS A 257 17.06 -16.03 3.76
CA LYS A 257 16.58 -16.13 2.37
C LYS A 257 15.53 -15.09 2.07
N ILE A 258 15.45 -14.67 0.81
CA ILE A 258 14.29 -14.00 0.25
C ILE A 258 13.27 -15.06 -0.17
N ILE A 259 11.99 -14.79 0.08
CA ILE A 259 10.87 -15.49 -0.53
C ILE A 259 10.07 -14.48 -1.34
N ALA A 260 9.81 -14.81 -2.60
CA ALA A 260 8.87 -14.11 -3.46
C ALA A 260 7.68 -15.03 -3.70
N LYS A 261 6.46 -14.56 -3.42
CA LYS A 261 5.24 -15.39 -3.49
C LYS A 261 4.16 -14.68 -4.29
N ILE A 262 3.36 -15.41 -5.05
CA ILE A 262 2.19 -14.84 -5.73
C ILE A 262 1.01 -14.89 -4.77
N ASN A 263 0.42 -13.74 -4.50
CA ASN A 263 -0.76 -13.63 -3.67
C ASN A 263 -1.92 -13.03 -4.50
N ALA A 264 -3.14 -13.19 -3.98
CA ALA A 264 -4.29 -12.44 -4.46
C ALA A 264 -4.41 -11.16 -3.64
N ASP A 265 -4.72 -10.04 -4.30
CA ASP A 265 -5.18 -8.85 -3.58
C ASP A 265 -6.48 -9.20 -2.83
N ASN A 266 -6.71 -8.58 -1.67
CA ASN A 266 -7.89 -8.83 -0.83
C ASN A 266 -9.22 -8.46 -1.50
N GLN A 267 -9.17 -7.79 -2.66
CA GLN A 267 -10.31 -7.47 -3.52
C GLN A 267 -10.45 -8.45 -4.70
N GLU A 268 -9.69 -9.55 -4.71
CA GLU A 268 -9.71 -10.71 -5.65
C GLU A 268 -9.50 -10.42 -7.15
N ILE A 269 -9.31 -9.16 -7.56
CA ILE A 269 -9.24 -8.81 -8.99
C ILE A 269 -7.82 -8.89 -9.58
N GLU A 270 -6.76 -8.80 -8.76
CA GLU A 270 -5.39 -8.70 -9.26
C GLU A 270 -4.38 -9.54 -8.46
N LYS A 271 -3.41 -10.15 -9.16
CA LYS A 271 -2.27 -10.84 -8.54
C LYS A 271 -1.23 -9.84 -8.04
N THR A 272 -0.68 -10.12 -6.87
CA THR A 272 0.37 -9.34 -6.24
C THR A 272 1.61 -10.21 -6.01
N LEU A 273 2.77 -9.57 -6.03
CA LEU A 273 4.01 -10.15 -5.52
C LEU A 273 4.05 -9.90 -4.02
N GLY A 274 4.06 -10.95 -3.23
CA GLY A 274 4.51 -10.95 -1.86
C GLY A 274 6.04 -11.07 -1.79
N PHE A 275 6.64 -10.38 -0.83
CA PHE A 275 8.09 -10.29 -0.66
C PHE A 275 8.43 -10.42 0.83
N TYR A 276 9.18 -11.47 1.16
CA TYR A 276 9.46 -11.86 2.54
C TYR A 276 10.93 -12.14 2.76
N LEU A 277 11.36 -11.91 3.99
CA LEU A 277 12.61 -12.35 4.56
C LEU A 277 12.33 -13.58 5.43
N PHE A 278 13.11 -14.63 5.24
CA PHE A 278 12.99 -15.89 5.97
C PHE A 278 14.31 -16.25 6.62
N CYS A 279 14.30 -16.48 7.93
CA CYS A 279 15.45 -17.03 8.65
C CYS A 279 15.35 -18.56 8.71
N VAL A 280 16.29 -19.24 8.06
CA VAL A 280 16.28 -20.70 7.86
C VAL A 280 16.90 -21.42 9.05
N VAL A 281 16.31 -21.29 10.24
CA VAL A 281 16.86 -21.94 11.43
C VAL A 281 16.32 -23.38 11.54
N PRO A 282 17.18 -24.40 11.70
CA PRO A 282 16.74 -25.78 11.87
C PRO A 282 15.73 -25.92 13.03
N LYS A 283 14.77 -26.84 12.90
CA LYS A 283 13.77 -27.09 13.95
C LYS A 283 14.37 -27.55 15.28
N GLU A 284 15.58 -28.12 15.24
CA GLU A 284 16.30 -28.66 16.38
C GLU A 284 17.13 -27.60 17.13
N THR A 285 17.17 -26.37 16.62
CA THR A 285 17.92 -25.28 17.25
C THR A 285 17.16 -24.80 18.50
N PRO A 286 17.87 -24.52 19.62
CA PRO A 286 17.24 -23.94 20.82
C PRO A 286 16.38 -22.72 20.50
N ILE A 287 15.48 -22.37 21.44
CA ILE A 287 14.64 -21.17 21.34
C ILE A 287 15.56 -19.97 21.07
N TRP A 288 15.39 -19.36 19.90
CA TRP A 288 16.11 -18.18 19.47
C TRP A 288 15.12 -17.09 19.10
N SER A 289 15.52 -15.86 19.35
CA SER A 289 14.78 -14.67 19.00
C SER A 289 15.80 -13.57 18.71
N ARG A 290 15.72 -12.97 17.52
CA ARG A 290 16.58 -11.85 17.14
C ARG A 290 15.76 -10.72 16.56
N LYS A 291 16.06 -9.52 17.03
CA LYS A 291 15.49 -8.30 16.45
C LYS A 291 16.29 -7.93 15.21
N CYS A 292 15.57 -7.75 14.12
CA CYS A 292 16.12 -7.47 12.80
C CYS A 292 15.27 -6.40 12.12
N SER A 293 15.91 -5.36 11.62
CA SER A 293 15.29 -4.43 10.67
C SER A 293 15.72 -4.83 9.27
N ALA A 294 14.92 -4.53 8.25
CA ALA A 294 15.41 -4.61 6.88
C ALA A 294 14.69 -3.66 5.92
N THR A 295 15.27 -3.44 4.75
CA THR A 295 14.68 -2.66 3.66
C THR A 295 14.38 -3.59 2.52
N PHE A 296 13.12 -3.69 2.09
CA PHE A 296 12.78 -4.39 0.86
C PHE A 296 12.77 -3.40 -0.30
N ARG A 297 13.43 -3.73 -1.40
CA ARG A 297 13.42 -2.89 -2.61
C ARG A 297 13.48 -3.69 -3.88
N ILE A 298 12.97 -3.11 -4.95
CA ILE A 298 13.19 -3.58 -6.33
C ILE A 298 14.39 -2.81 -6.86
N VAL A 299 15.40 -3.50 -7.40
CA VAL A 299 16.71 -2.89 -7.71
C VAL A 299 16.66 -2.01 -8.95
N SER A 300 15.94 -2.46 -9.99
CA SER A 300 15.77 -1.73 -11.26
C SER A 300 14.60 -0.73 -11.23
N GLY A 301 13.86 -0.68 -10.11
CA GLY A 301 12.72 0.22 -9.92
C GLY A 301 12.94 1.24 -8.83
N ASP A 302 12.13 2.30 -8.83
CA ASP A 302 12.14 3.31 -7.76
C ASP A 302 11.32 2.88 -6.52
N HIS A 303 10.82 1.64 -6.52
CA HIS A 303 10.05 1.06 -5.42
C HIS A 303 10.94 0.56 -4.28
N ARG A 304 10.90 1.30 -3.16
CA ARG A 304 11.57 0.95 -1.89
C ARG A 304 10.57 1.01 -0.74
N ILE A 305 10.49 -0.07 0.04
CA ILE A 305 9.66 -0.15 1.25
C ILE A 305 10.56 -0.57 2.42
N TRP A 306 10.67 0.31 3.42
CA TRP A 306 11.45 0.07 4.63
C TRP A 306 10.61 -0.60 5.72
N PHE A 307 11.19 -1.53 6.50
CA PHE A 307 10.63 -1.96 7.78
C PHE A 307 11.66 -1.89 8.91
N GLU A 308 11.23 -1.34 10.04
CA GLU A 308 12.08 -1.19 11.22
C GLU A 308 11.73 -2.22 12.30
N GLY A 309 12.75 -2.94 12.79
CA GLY A 309 12.74 -3.58 14.10
C GLY A 309 11.82 -4.78 14.30
N ARG A 310 11.67 -5.68 13.32
CA ARG A 310 10.88 -6.91 13.50
C ARG A 310 11.67 -8.02 14.19
N THR A 311 11.02 -8.72 15.11
CA THR A 311 11.62 -9.87 15.80
C THR A 311 11.37 -11.14 15.02
N PHE A 312 12.45 -11.80 14.60
CA PHE A 312 12.44 -13.14 14.04
C PHE A 312 12.71 -14.15 15.15
N SER A 313 12.00 -15.27 15.13
CA SER A 313 12.14 -16.35 16.11
C SER A 313 11.76 -17.69 15.49
N ASN A 314 11.93 -18.80 16.23
CA ASN A 314 11.45 -20.11 15.78
C ASN A 314 9.96 -20.10 15.41
N GLU A 315 9.13 -19.35 16.15
CA GLU A 315 7.68 -19.28 15.93
C GLU A 315 7.31 -18.37 14.75
N LYS A 316 8.15 -17.37 14.46
CA LYS A 316 7.94 -16.39 13.39
C LYS A 316 9.21 -16.22 12.57
N PRO A 317 9.62 -17.26 11.82
CA PRO A 317 10.87 -17.22 11.07
C PRO A 317 10.73 -16.45 9.75
N ILE A 318 9.50 -16.20 9.30
CA ILE A 318 9.18 -15.47 8.06
C ILE A 318 8.51 -14.14 8.43
N GLN A 319 8.97 -13.05 7.81
CA GLN A 319 8.35 -11.74 7.90
C GLN A 319 8.41 -11.06 6.54
N GLY A 320 7.35 -10.38 6.13
CA GLY A 320 7.31 -9.70 4.84
C GLY A 320 5.98 -9.03 4.58
N PHE A 321 5.66 -8.91 3.30
CA PHE A 321 4.45 -8.28 2.79
C PHE A 321 3.76 -9.21 1.81
N ASP A 322 2.46 -9.44 1.99
CA ASP A 322 1.67 -10.26 1.05
C ASP A 322 1.40 -9.51 -0.26
N ASN A 323 1.12 -8.20 -0.17
CA ASN A 323 0.83 -7.34 -1.32
C ASN A 323 1.95 -6.32 -1.50
N PHE A 324 3.19 -6.76 -1.69
CA PHE A 324 4.35 -5.87 -1.80
C PHE A 324 4.25 -4.97 -3.03
N VAL A 325 3.95 -5.56 -4.19
CA VAL A 325 3.73 -4.82 -5.44
C VAL A 325 2.74 -5.58 -6.32
N ARG A 326 1.87 -4.85 -7.00
CA ARG A 326 0.93 -5.41 -7.98
C ARG A 326 1.66 -5.72 -9.29
N PHE A 327 1.20 -6.75 -10.02
CA PHE A 327 1.84 -7.10 -11.28
C PHE A 327 1.76 -5.97 -12.31
N SER A 328 0.60 -5.31 -12.41
CA SER A 328 0.43 -4.16 -13.29
C SER A 328 1.46 -3.07 -13.02
N TYR A 329 1.82 -2.84 -11.75
CA TYR A 329 2.82 -1.85 -11.35
C TYR A 329 4.25 -2.25 -11.72
N LEU A 330 4.59 -3.55 -11.63
CA LEU A 330 5.89 -4.05 -12.05
C LEU A 330 6.13 -3.76 -13.54
N GLN A 331 5.10 -3.99 -14.37
CA GLN A 331 5.16 -3.84 -15.83
C GLN A 331 5.21 -2.39 -16.32
N MET A 332 4.98 -1.41 -15.46
CA MET A 332 5.05 0.00 -15.86
C MET A 332 6.52 0.47 -15.89
N ASP A 333 6.81 1.50 -16.68
CA ASP A 333 8.12 2.17 -16.65
C ASP A 333 8.52 2.55 -15.21
N GLY A 334 9.73 2.16 -14.79
CA GLY A 334 10.24 2.36 -13.44
C GLY A 334 9.66 1.43 -12.35
N GLY A 335 8.79 0.48 -12.73
CA GLY A 335 8.25 -0.57 -11.85
C GLY A 335 9.30 -1.63 -11.46
N GLY A 336 10.42 -1.65 -12.17
CA GLY A 336 11.57 -2.52 -11.90
C GLY A 336 11.49 -3.92 -12.51
N TYR A 337 10.48 -4.17 -13.36
CA TYR A 337 10.48 -5.26 -14.32
C TYR A 337 11.29 -4.86 -15.55
N ASP A 338 12.31 -5.65 -15.83
CA ASP A 338 13.04 -5.61 -17.09
C ASP A 338 12.27 -6.43 -18.12
N MET A 339 11.65 -5.73 -19.09
CA MET A 339 10.88 -6.38 -20.16
C MET A 339 11.76 -7.07 -21.19
N GLU A 340 13.00 -6.62 -21.38
CA GLU A 340 13.91 -7.21 -22.36
C GLU A 340 14.45 -8.55 -21.85
N GLU A 341 14.78 -8.62 -20.57
CA GLU A 341 15.28 -9.83 -19.90
C GLU A 341 14.17 -10.70 -19.26
N ASP A 342 12.91 -10.23 -19.25
CA ASP A 342 11.78 -10.81 -18.49
C ASP A 342 12.18 -11.11 -17.04
N LYS A 343 12.64 -10.06 -16.34
CA LYS A 343 13.33 -10.20 -15.04
C LYS A 343 12.94 -9.13 -14.03
N VAL A 344 12.81 -9.51 -12.76
CA VAL A 344 12.72 -8.57 -11.62
C VAL A 344 13.84 -8.90 -10.64
N THR A 345 14.57 -7.87 -10.20
CA THR A 345 15.59 -8.01 -9.16
C THR A 345 15.10 -7.44 -7.85
N LEU A 346 14.99 -8.29 -6.85
CA LEU A 346 14.62 -7.98 -5.48
C LEU A 346 15.87 -7.85 -4.62
N ALA A 347 15.87 -6.91 -3.67
CA ALA A 347 16.93 -6.78 -2.69
C ALA A 347 16.38 -6.52 -1.29
N ILE A 348 17.05 -7.10 -0.28
CA ILE A 348 16.78 -6.83 1.13
C ILE A 348 18.05 -6.36 1.82
N ASP A 349 18.06 -5.12 2.32
CA ASP A 349 19.14 -4.57 3.15
C ASP A 349 18.85 -4.89 4.62
N ILE A 350 19.64 -5.72 5.29
CA ILE A 350 19.38 -6.30 6.61
C ILE A 350 20.22 -5.64 7.70
N TYR A 351 19.60 -5.37 8.85
CA TYR A 351 20.19 -4.79 10.05
C TYR A 351 19.82 -5.69 11.25
N VAL A 352 20.78 -6.46 11.73
CA VAL A 352 20.58 -7.33 12.89
C VAL A 352 21.05 -6.55 14.12
N ASP A 353 20.16 -6.32 15.08
CA ASP A 353 20.56 -5.70 16.34
C ASP A 353 21.55 -6.65 17.02
N ASP A 354 22.75 -6.15 17.32
CA ASP A 354 23.65 -6.85 18.23
C ASP A 354 22.93 -6.96 19.57
N GLU A 355 22.79 -8.20 20.08
CA GLU A 355 22.24 -8.43 21.42
C GLU A 355 22.93 -7.44 22.37
N LYS A 356 22.14 -6.54 22.97
CA LYS A 356 22.58 -5.93 24.22
C LYS A 356 22.81 -7.11 25.13
N ARG A 357 24.08 -7.51 25.34
CA ARG A 357 24.46 -8.34 26.47
C ARG A 357 23.78 -7.69 27.67
N GLU A 358 22.72 -8.33 28.17
CA GLU A 358 22.20 -7.96 29.47
C GLU A 358 23.41 -7.97 30.38
N ARG A 359 23.69 -6.81 30.99
CA ARG A 359 24.75 -6.74 31.98
C ARG A 359 24.42 -7.85 32.98
N PRO A 360 25.36 -8.75 33.31
CA PRO A 360 25.12 -9.71 34.37
C PRO A 360 24.64 -8.93 35.59
N ASP A 361 23.52 -9.38 36.12
CA ASP A 361 22.84 -8.77 37.25
C ASP A 361 23.83 -8.69 38.42
N ASN A 362 24.41 -7.52 38.67
CA ASN A 362 25.35 -7.27 39.75
C ASN A 362 24.63 -7.17 41.12
N SER A 363 23.44 -7.75 41.27
CA SER A 363 22.68 -7.74 42.53
C SER A 363 23.12 -8.81 43.54
N ILE A 364 24.24 -9.51 43.30
CA ILE A 364 24.90 -10.35 44.32
C ILE A 364 26.29 -9.77 44.57
N PHE A 365 26.39 -8.62 45.22
CA PHE A 365 27.49 -8.22 46.12
C PHE A 365 27.14 -6.82 46.67
N GLY A 366 26.65 -6.80 47.91
CA GLY A 366 26.30 -5.58 48.66
C GLY A 366 25.43 -5.90 49.84
#